data_AF-A0A7X6XBW0-F1
#
_entry.id   AF-A0A7X6XBW0-F1
#
_cell.length_a   1.000
_cell.length_b   1.000
_cell.length_c   1.000
_cell.angle_alpha   90.00
_cell.angle_beta   90.00
_cell.angle_gamma   90.00
#
_symmetry.space_group_name_H-M   'P 1'
#
loop_
_entity.id
_entity.type
_entity.pdbx_description
1 polymer ?
#
loop_
_entity_poly.entity_id
_entity_poly.type
_entity_poly.pdbx_seq_one_letter_code
_entity_poly.pdbx_strand_id
1 'polypeptide(L)'
;MKRKNAFTLVELLAVIAILAILIIIALPNILRMFNNAKKNSFVTEARSIFKTAEQNYISSNGENYCYSDDYEECPALDMSGRNNIHYIVSFDENGNIVEFGAADDNFYLYIPYGNVISIEDVTVEILQEGL
;
A
#
# COMPACT_ATOMS: atom_id res chain seq x y z
N MET A 1 -5.61 -59.83 -12.67
CA MET A 1 -5.41 -58.69 -13.59
C MET A 1 -6.29 -57.53 -13.09
N LYS A 2 -5.70 -56.47 -12.50
CA LYS A 2 -6.48 -55.30 -12.01
C LYS A 2 -6.88 -54.43 -13.22
N ARG A 3 -8.19 -54.24 -13.45
CA ARG A 3 -8.67 -53.27 -14.44
C ARG A 3 -8.40 -51.86 -13.90
N LYS A 4 -7.71 -51.02 -14.68
CA LYS A 4 -7.59 -49.59 -14.40
C LYS A 4 -8.80 -48.90 -15.01
N ASN A 5 -9.54 -48.13 -14.20
CA ASN A 5 -10.60 -47.28 -14.70
C ASN A 5 -9.95 -46.11 -15.43
N ALA A 6 -10.15 -46.03 -16.75
CA ALA A 6 -9.69 -44.92 -17.56
C ALA A 6 -10.78 -43.84 -17.59
N PHE A 7 -10.40 -42.59 -17.32
CA PHE A 7 -11.28 -41.43 -17.47
C PHE A 7 -11.65 -41.25 -18.94
N THR A 8 -12.92 -40.97 -19.22
CA THR A 8 -13.37 -40.70 -20.60
C THR A 8 -13.14 -39.24 -20.97
N LEU A 9 -12.97 -38.97 -22.27
CA LEU A 9 -12.83 -37.59 -22.77
C LEU A 9 -14.08 -36.75 -22.51
N VAL A 10 -15.27 -37.38 -22.49
CA VAL A 10 -16.55 -36.70 -22.23
C VAL A 10 -16.62 -36.20 -20.79
N GLU A 11 -16.19 -37.01 -19.82
CA GLU A 11 -16.11 -36.59 -18.42
C GLU A 11 -15.14 -35.42 -18.25
N LEU A 12 -13.99 -35.45 -18.93
CA LEU A 12 -13.03 -34.35 -18.89
C LEU A 12 -13.62 -33.07 -19.51
N LEU A 13 -14.31 -33.19 -20.64
CA LEU A 13 -14.95 -32.07 -21.35
C LEU A 13 -16.01 -31.39 -20.47
N ALA A 14 -16.84 -32.18 -19.78
CA ALA A 14 -17.86 -31.65 -18.88
C ALA A 14 -17.24 -30.85 -17.72
N VAL A 15 -16.13 -31.33 -17.16
CA VAL A 15 -15.42 -30.66 -16.06
C VAL A 15 -14.83 -29.31 -16.52
N ILE A 16 -14.14 -29.27 -17.66
CA ILE A 16 -13.56 -28.01 -18.17
C ILE A 16 -14.64 -26.99 -18.52
N ALA A 17 -15.79 -27.43 -19.03
CA ALA A 17 -16.92 -26.55 -19.35
C ALA A 17 -17.48 -25.87 -18.10
N ILE A 18 -17.66 -26.63 -17.01
CA ILE A 18 -18.13 -26.08 -15.73
C ILE A 18 -17.08 -25.14 -15.12
N LEU A 19 -15.80 -25.51 -15.14
CA LEU A 19 -14.71 -24.67 -14.64
C LEU A 19 -14.62 -23.33 -15.39
N ALA A 20 -14.81 -23.33 -16.72
CA ALA A 20 -14.78 -22.12 -17.52
C ALA A 20 -15.87 -21.12 -17.08
N ILE A 21 -17.10 -21.59 -16.83
CA ILE A 21 -18.21 -20.76 -16.37
C ILE A 21 -17.89 -20.14 -15.00
N LEU A 22 -17.35 -20.93 -14.07
CA LEU A 22 -16.95 -20.45 -12.75
C LEU A 22 -15.86 -19.37 -12.83
N ILE A 23 -14.85 -19.60 -13.68
CA ILE A 23 -13.74 -18.67 -13.87
C ILE A 23 -14.22 -17.32 -14.41
N ILE A 24 -15.14 -17.30 -15.38
CA ILE A 24 -15.68 -16.06 -15.96
C ILE A 24 -16.32 -15.16 -14.89
N ILE A 25 -17.02 -15.75 -13.92
CA ILE A 25 -17.68 -15.00 -12.85
C ILE A 25 -16.67 -14.60 -11.75
N ALA A 26 -15.74 -15.49 -11.41
CA ALA A 26 -14.81 -15.27 -10.30
C ALA A 26 -13.67 -14.29 -10.64
N LEU A 27 -13.11 -14.36 -11.84
CA LEU A 27 -11.96 -13.55 -12.25
C LEU A 27 -12.12 -12.04 -12.03
N PRO A 28 -13.18 -11.37 -12.51
CA PRO A 28 -13.29 -9.91 -12.34
C PRO A 28 -13.33 -9.52 -10.86
N ASN A 29 -13.97 -10.32 -10.00
CA ASN A 29 -14.04 -10.06 -8.57
C ASN A 29 -12.70 -10.28 -7.87
N ILE A 30 -11.97 -11.32 -8.24
CA ILE A 30 -10.62 -11.59 -7.71
C ILE A 30 -9.66 -10.46 -8.09
N LEU A 31 -9.70 -9.98 -9.34
CA LEU A 31 -8.85 -8.88 -9.80
C LEU A 31 -9.15 -7.58 -9.04
N ARG A 32 -10.44 -7.25 -8.84
CA ARG A 32 -10.85 -6.10 -8.03
C ARG A 32 -10.38 -6.23 -6.58
N MET A 33 -10.56 -7.41 -5.98
CA MET A 33 -10.09 -7.68 -4.61
C MET A 33 -8.58 -7.51 -4.49
N PHE A 34 -7.82 -8.03 -5.45
CA PHE A 34 -6.37 -7.93 -5.48
C PHE A 34 -5.89 -6.47 -5.61
N ASN A 35 -6.50 -5.69 -6.50
CA ASN A 35 -6.17 -4.27 -6.65
C ASN A 35 -6.52 -3.48 -5.38
N ASN A 36 -7.69 -3.74 -4.76
CA ASN A 36 -8.07 -3.12 -3.50
C ASN A 36 -7.11 -3.50 -2.36
N ALA A 37 -6.67 -4.76 -2.31
CA ALA A 37 -5.70 -5.22 -1.32
C ALA A 37 -4.35 -4.49 -1.47
N LYS A 38 -3.87 -4.29 -2.71
CA LYS A 38 -2.67 -3.49 -2.97
C LYS A 38 -2.81 -2.05 -2.48
N LYS A 39 -3.90 -1.36 -2.83
CA LYS A 39 -4.19 0.02 -2.38
C LYS A 39 -4.24 0.12 -0.85
N ASN A 40 -4.95 -0.82 -0.20
CA ASN A 40 -5.05 -0.87 1.25
C ASN A 40 -3.71 -1.18 1.93
N SER A 41 -2.88 -2.03 1.32
CA SER A 41 -1.54 -2.35 1.82
C SER A 41 -0.67 -1.10 1.83
N PHE A 42 -0.66 -0.35 0.73
CA PHE A 42 0.09 0.90 0.62
C PHE A 42 -0.39 1.94 1.65
N VAL A 43 -1.71 2.16 1.77
CA VAL A 43 -2.25 3.09 2.77
C VAL A 43 -1.91 2.66 4.20
N THR A 44 -1.90 1.36 4.47
CA THR A 44 -1.46 0.82 5.78
C THR A 44 0.00 1.13 6.06
N GLU A 45 0.84 1.02 5.02
CA GLU A 45 2.26 1.37 5.12
C GLU A 45 2.48 2.87 5.33
N ALA A 46 1.79 3.71 4.56
CA ALA A 46 1.81 5.17 4.75
C ALA A 46 1.33 5.56 6.16
N ARG A 47 0.26 4.94 6.67
CA ARG A 47 -0.18 5.13 8.06
C ARG A 47 0.86 4.67 9.09
N SER A 48 1.67 3.66 8.75
CA SER A 48 2.79 3.26 9.60
C SER A 48 3.88 4.32 9.62
N ILE A 49 4.23 4.92 8.47
CA ILE A 49 5.17 6.06 8.39
C ILE A 49 4.68 7.20 9.25
N PHE A 50 3.42 7.59 9.09
CA PHE A 50 2.77 8.65 9.86
C PHE A 50 2.94 8.45 11.37
N LYS A 51 2.60 7.25 11.86
CA LYS A 51 2.73 6.90 13.30
C LYS A 51 4.18 6.89 13.77
N THR A 52 5.10 6.35 12.96
CA THR A 52 6.51 6.29 13.31
C THR A 52 7.11 7.69 13.37
N ALA A 53 6.72 8.59 12.46
CA ALA A 53 7.11 9.98 12.47
C ALA A 53 6.58 10.71 13.72
N GLU A 54 5.30 10.56 14.04
CA GLU A 54 4.69 11.14 15.26
C GLU A 54 5.41 10.67 16.53
N GLN A 55 5.73 9.37 16.62
CA GLN A 55 6.47 8.80 17.76
C GLN A 55 7.90 9.33 17.86
N ASN A 56 8.59 9.47 16.72
CA ASN A 56 9.97 9.93 16.69
C ASN A 56 10.08 11.45 16.87
N TYR A 57 9.06 12.23 16.53
CA TYR A 57 9.04 13.68 16.79
C TYR A 57 9.27 13.98 18.28
N ILE A 58 8.67 13.17 19.16
CA ILE A 58 8.82 13.29 20.62
C ILE A 58 10.27 13.02 21.06
N SER A 59 11.01 12.15 20.36
CA SER A 59 12.35 11.72 20.74
C SER A 59 13.50 12.50 20.08
N SER A 60 13.21 13.27 19.03
CA SER A 60 14.22 13.86 18.12
C SER A 60 14.33 15.39 18.14
N ASN A 61 13.73 16.08 19.12
CA ASN A 61 13.73 17.54 19.23
C ASN A 61 13.04 18.29 18.07
N GLY A 62 12.08 17.66 17.40
CA GLY A 62 11.17 18.34 16.49
C GLY A 62 11.67 18.51 15.05
N GLU A 63 12.37 17.50 14.54
CA GLU A 63 12.84 17.47 13.15
C GLU A 63 11.76 16.95 12.19
N ASN A 64 11.76 17.46 10.96
CA ASN A 64 10.98 16.89 9.85
C ASN A 64 11.67 15.61 9.34
N TYR A 65 10.89 14.66 8.84
CA TYR A 65 11.42 13.39 8.32
C TYR A 65 11.18 13.25 6.84
N CYS A 66 12.15 12.74 6.12
CA CYS A 66 11.93 12.32 4.74
C CYS A 66 12.89 11.20 4.33
N TYR A 67 12.53 10.52 3.24
CA TYR A 67 13.39 9.55 2.57
C TYR A 67 13.18 9.69 1.07
N SER A 68 14.24 10.05 0.36
CA SER A 68 14.27 10.08 -1.10
C SER A 68 15.65 9.68 -1.61
N ASP A 69 15.71 9.14 -2.81
CA ASP A 69 17.00 8.81 -3.45
C ASP A 69 17.77 10.06 -3.88
N ASP A 70 17.10 11.22 -3.96
CA ASP A 70 17.63 12.45 -4.54
C ASP A 70 17.94 13.56 -3.51
N TYR A 71 17.66 13.37 -2.21
CA TYR A 71 17.83 14.38 -1.17
C TYR A 71 18.63 13.88 0.04
N GLU A 72 19.63 14.67 0.46
CA GLU A 72 20.45 14.46 1.67
C GLU A 72 19.99 15.27 2.90
N GLU A 73 18.84 15.96 2.84
CA GLU A 73 18.56 17.07 3.78
C GLU A 73 17.58 16.80 4.94
N CYS A 74 17.24 15.55 5.23
CA CYS A 74 16.39 15.23 6.38
C CYS A 74 16.77 13.88 7.01
N PRO A 75 16.59 13.72 8.33
CA PRO A 75 16.73 12.43 8.97
C PRO A 75 15.69 11.45 8.42
N ALA A 76 16.14 10.24 8.08
CA ALA A 76 15.24 9.14 7.76
C ALA A 76 14.70 8.51 9.06
N LEU A 77 13.43 8.11 9.04
CA LEU A 77 12.83 7.27 10.07
C LEU A 77 13.52 5.90 10.11
N ASP A 78 13.79 5.39 11.30
CA ASP A 78 14.19 3.99 11.48
C ASP A 78 12.99 3.08 11.22
N MET A 79 12.86 2.64 9.96
CA MET A 79 11.82 1.73 9.52
C MET A 79 12.46 0.39 9.17
N SER A 80 12.46 -0.53 10.13
CA SER A 80 13.10 -1.85 10.00
C SER A 80 12.75 -2.55 8.68
N GLY A 81 13.67 -2.53 7.72
CA GLY A 81 13.60 -3.26 6.44
C GLY A 81 12.61 -2.71 5.40
N ARG A 82 12.12 -1.46 5.52
CA ARG A 82 11.21 -0.84 4.55
C ARG A 82 11.92 0.30 3.81
N ASN A 83 12.70 -0.07 2.80
CA ASN A 83 13.59 0.86 2.10
C ASN A 83 13.09 1.29 0.72
N ASN A 84 11.85 0.93 0.33
CA ASN A 84 11.34 1.16 -1.02
C ASN A 84 10.10 2.05 -1.06
N ILE A 85 9.92 2.87 -0.01
CA ILE A 85 8.85 3.87 0.05
C ILE A 85 9.48 5.22 0.34
N HIS A 86 9.34 6.15 -0.59
CA HIS A 86 9.72 7.54 -0.40
C HIS A 86 8.66 8.24 0.42
N TYR A 87 9.06 9.15 1.29
CA TYR A 87 8.11 9.91 2.10
C TYR A 87 8.64 11.27 2.50
N ILE A 88 7.71 12.14 2.86
CA ILE A 88 7.95 13.42 3.51
C ILE A 88 6.94 13.59 4.63
N VAL A 89 7.41 14.03 5.79
CA VAL A 89 6.60 14.35 6.96
C VAL A 89 7.13 15.65 7.56
N SER A 90 6.31 16.69 7.49
CA SER A 90 6.64 18.00 8.08
C SER A 90 5.72 18.30 9.25
N PHE A 91 6.30 18.87 10.31
CA PHE A 91 5.59 19.22 11.54
C PHE A 91 5.43 20.73 11.70
N ASP A 92 4.40 21.14 12.45
CA ASP A 92 4.27 22.49 12.96
C ASP A 92 5.08 22.69 14.26
N GLU A 93 5.12 23.92 14.78
CA GLU A 93 5.80 24.27 16.03
C GLU A 93 5.26 23.52 17.26
N ASN A 94 4.06 22.93 17.16
CA ASN A 94 3.40 22.19 18.23
C ASN A 94 3.63 20.67 18.11
N GLY A 95 4.29 20.20 17.05
CA GLY A 95 4.50 18.78 16.77
C GLY A 95 3.35 18.05 16.09
N ASN A 96 2.42 18.78 15.49
CA ASN A 96 1.40 18.18 14.64
C ASN A 96 1.93 18.04 13.22
N ILE A 97 1.57 16.94 12.56
CA ILE A 97 1.89 16.75 11.14
C ILE A 97 1.04 17.70 10.30
N VAL A 98 1.68 18.49 9.43
CA VAL A 98 1.04 19.50 8.57
C VAL A 98 1.33 19.29 7.09
N GLU A 99 2.29 18.42 6.76
CA GLU A 99 2.54 17.91 5.41
C GLU A 99 2.84 16.42 5.49
N PHE A 100 2.25 15.66 4.58
CA PHE A 100 2.48 14.22 4.53
C PHE A 100 2.45 13.71 3.09
N GLY A 101 3.52 13.06 2.67
CA GLY A 101 3.60 12.37 1.39
C GLY A 101 4.22 10.99 1.55
N ALA A 102 3.74 10.03 0.78
CA ALA A 102 4.32 8.70 0.65
C ALA A 102 4.18 8.24 -0.79
N ALA A 103 5.21 7.58 -1.34
CA ALA A 103 5.24 7.08 -2.71
C ALA A 103 6.07 5.78 -2.81
N ASP A 104 5.53 4.80 -3.53
CA ASP A 104 6.27 3.61 -4.00
C ASP A 104 6.23 3.55 -5.53
N ASP A 105 6.71 2.45 -6.12
CA ASP A 105 6.73 2.25 -7.58
C ASP A 105 5.33 2.25 -8.26
N ASN A 106 4.25 2.08 -7.48
CA ASN A 106 2.90 1.87 -8.00
C ASN A 106 1.92 2.98 -7.59
N PHE A 107 2.09 3.55 -6.40
CA PHE A 107 1.13 4.45 -5.78
C PHE A 107 1.83 5.61 -5.07
N TYR A 108 1.14 6.74 -5.04
CA TYR A 108 1.50 7.84 -4.15
C TYR A 108 0.27 8.48 -3.52
N LEU A 109 0.50 9.12 -2.39
CA LEU A 109 -0.42 10.06 -1.76
C LEU A 109 0.37 11.29 -1.32
N TYR A 110 -0.25 12.45 -1.39
CA TYR A 110 0.35 13.69 -0.94
C TYR A 110 -0.72 14.62 -0.39
N ILE A 111 -0.50 15.08 0.82
CA ILE A 111 -1.28 16.10 1.50
C ILE A 111 -0.34 17.30 1.69
N PRO A 112 -0.56 18.40 0.96
CA PRO A 112 0.35 19.54 0.97
C PRO A 112 0.34 20.25 2.33
N TYR A 113 1.41 21.00 2.58
CA TYR A 113 1.56 21.82 3.79
C TYR A 113 0.32 22.71 4.03
N GLY A 114 -0.28 22.60 5.21
CA GLY A 114 -1.42 23.44 5.56
C GLY A 114 -2.00 23.15 6.93
N ASN A 115 -3.20 22.56 6.96
CA ASN A 115 -3.88 22.22 8.19
C ASN A 115 -3.24 21.00 8.87
N VAL A 116 -3.48 20.86 10.18
CA VAL A 116 -3.13 19.65 10.91
C VAL A 116 -3.79 18.44 10.24
N ILE A 117 -2.96 17.44 9.97
CA ILE A 117 -3.33 16.17 9.34
C ILE A 117 -3.50 15.14 10.45
N SER A 118 -4.61 14.40 10.42
CA SER A 118 -4.81 13.23 11.25
C SER A 118 -4.55 11.95 10.47
N ILE A 119 -4.30 10.86 11.17
CA ILE A 119 -4.10 9.55 10.52
C ILE A 119 -5.33 9.09 9.73
N GLU A 120 -6.52 9.56 10.11
CA GLU A 120 -7.77 9.31 9.38
C GLU A 120 -7.78 9.94 7.99
N ASP A 121 -7.00 11.00 7.74
CA ASP A 121 -6.92 11.68 6.44
C ASP A 121 -6.09 10.88 5.42
N VAL A 122 -5.21 9.99 5.91
CA VAL A 122 -4.43 9.07 5.08
C VAL A 122 -5.33 7.92 4.62
N THR A 123 -6.05 8.11 3.52
CA THR A 123 -7.03 7.14 3.00
C THR A 123 -6.73 6.69 1.58
N VAL A 124 -7.46 5.67 1.13
CA VAL A 124 -7.44 5.22 -0.28
C VAL A 124 -8.06 6.24 -1.24
N GLU A 125 -8.79 7.24 -0.75
CA GLU A 125 -9.49 8.22 -1.59
C GLU A 125 -8.53 9.26 -2.17
N ILE A 126 -7.46 9.58 -1.44
CA ILE A 126 -6.40 10.50 -1.88
C ILE A 126 -5.29 9.79 -2.66
N LEU A 127 -5.38 8.48 -2.80
CA LEU A 127 -4.39 7.63 -3.46
C LEU A 127 -4.42 7.81 -4.97
N GLN A 128 -3.25 8.01 -5.56
CA GLN A 128 -3.06 8.12 -7.00
C GLN A 128 -2.19 6.96 -7.50
N GLU A 129 -2.46 6.49 -8.72
CA GLU A 129 -1.70 5.43 -9.37
C GLU A 129 -0.60 6.04 -10.26
N GLY A 130 0.64 5.56 -10.12
CA GLY A 130 1.78 5.93 -10.97
C GLY A 130 2.79 6.89 -10.35
N LEU A 131 3.89 7.11 -11.09
CA LEU A 131 4.78 8.28 -11.04
C LEU A 131 4.81 8.85 -12.47
#